data_AF-A0A381VQE9-F1
#
_entry.id   AF-A0A381VQE9-F1
#
_cell.length_a   1.000
_cell.length_b   1.000
_cell.length_c   1.000
_cell.angle_alpha   90.00
_cell.angle_beta   90.00
_cell.angle_gamma   90.00
#
_symmetry.space_group_name_H-M   'P 1'
#
loop_
_entity.id
_entity.type
_entity.pdbx_description
1 polymer ?
#
loop_
_entity_poly.entity_id
_entity_poly.type
_entity_poly.pdbx_seq_one_letter_code
_entity_poly.pdbx_strand_id
1 'polypeptide(L)'
;METITVNRRDYRLPDRPVVVICADGCAQEYLSLGFVHGELPHLAKLAAYGHYGLARGALPSFTNVNNCAMVTGTPPSETGIGGNYILDP
;
A
#
# COMPACT_ATOMS: atom_id res chain seq x y z
N MET A 1 5.68 21.84 -12.95
CA MET A 1 4.99 20.84 -12.11
C MET A 1 5.92 20.58 -10.94
N GLU A 2 5.48 20.86 -9.73
CA GLU A 2 6.32 20.83 -8.54
C GLU A 2 6.68 19.39 -8.15
N THR A 3 7.92 19.19 -7.71
CA THR A 3 8.45 17.89 -7.29
C THR A 3 8.99 18.03 -5.88
N ILE A 4 8.77 17.02 -5.05
CA ILE A 4 9.40 16.88 -3.74
C ILE A 4 10.29 15.65 -3.73
N THR A 5 11.43 15.73 -3.05
CA THR A 5 12.30 14.58 -2.81
C THR A 5 12.12 14.13 -1.36
N VAL A 6 11.69 12.89 -1.15
CA VAL A 6 11.50 12.28 0.17
C VAL A 6 12.14 10.90 0.15
N ASN A 7 12.98 10.60 1.15
CA ASN A 7 13.66 9.31 1.28
C ASN A 7 14.38 8.85 0.00
N ARG A 8 15.12 9.78 -0.64
CA ARG A 8 15.89 9.55 -1.88
C ARG A 8 15.01 9.14 -3.08
N ARG A 9 13.73 9.48 -3.05
CA ARG A 9 12.78 9.28 -4.15
C ARG A 9 12.12 10.61 -4.50
N ASP A 10 12.02 10.88 -5.80
CA ASP A 10 11.34 12.05 -6.31
C ASP A 10 9.87 11.75 -6.56
N TYR A 11 9.00 12.58 -5.99
CA TYR A 11 7.56 12.51 -6.15
C TYR A 11 7.07 13.80 -6.80
N ARG A 12 6.41 13.64 -7.94
CA ARG A 12 5.74 14.73 -8.61
C ARG A 12 4.42 15.01 -7.90
N LEU A 13 4.24 16.24 -7.42
CA LEU A 13 2.99 16.60 -6.74
C LEU A 13 1.81 16.51 -7.73
N PRO A 14 0.70 15.90 -7.33
CA PRO A 14 -0.47 15.77 -8.18
C PRO A 14 -1.19 17.12 -8.30
N ASP A 15 -1.78 17.37 -9.46
CA ASP A 15 -2.61 18.54 -9.77
C ASP A 15 -4.06 18.40 -9.29
N ARG A 16 -4.41 17.23 -8.76
CA ARG A 16 -5.71 16.88 -8.18
C ARG A 16 -5.53 16.08 -6.90
N PRO A 17 -6.54 16.05 -5.99
CA PRO A 17 -6.47 15.23 -4.80
C PRO A 17 -6.20 13.75 -5.12
N VAL A 18 -5.28 13.13 -4.38
CA VAL A 18 -4.96 11.71 -4.48
C VAL A 18 -5.29 11.05 -3.14
N VAL A 19 -5.98 9.91 -3.20
CA VAL A 19 -6.28 9.08 -2.04
C VAL A 19 -5.58 7.74 -2.21
N VAL A 20 -4.85 7.32 -1.18
CA VAL A 20 -4.26 5.99 -1.07
C VAL A 20 -4.97 5.26 0.07
N ILE A 21 -5.47 4.05 -0.21
CA ILE A 21 -6.21 3.25 0.77
C ILE A 21 -5.41 1.98 1.05
N CYS A 22 -5.07 1.76 2.33
CA CYS A 22 -4.64 0.46 2.82
C CYS A 22 -5.83 -0.24 3.47
N ALA A 23 -6.30 -1.31 2.84
CA ALA A 23 -7.25 -2.23 3.45
C ALA A 23 -6.46 -3.32 4.20
N ASP A 24 -6.39 -3.20 5.53
CA ASP A 24 -5.61 -4.12 6.36
C ASP A 24 -6.12 -5.56 6.25
N GLY A 25 -5.19 -6.53 6.19
CA GLY A 25 -5.52 -7.95 6.03
C GLY A 25 -6.26 -8.32 4.74
N CYS A 26 -6.28 -7.43 3.72
CA CYS A 26 -7.01 -7.65 2.48
C CYS A 26 -6.26 -8.60 1.54
N ALA A 27 -6.42 -9.90 1.77
CA ALA A 27 -6.00 -10.95 0.83
C ALA A 27 -6.65 -10.77 -0.55
N GLN A 28 -5.96 -11.23 -1.60
CA GLN A 28 -6.42 -11.10 -2.99
C GLN A 28 -7.79 -11.75 -3.21
N GLU A 29 -8.04 -12.87 -2.52
CA GLU A 29 -9.24 -13.69 -2.61
C GLU A 29 -10.50 -12.92 -2.22
N TYR A 30 -10.41 -11.97 -1.28
CA TYR A 30 -11.56 -11.13 -0.93
C TYR A 30 -12.04 -10.30 -2.11
N LEU A 31 -11.11 -9.77 -2.92
CA LEU A 31 -11.45 -8.98 -4.11
C LEU A 31 -11.90 -9.88 -5.26
N SER A 32 -11.15 -10.96 -5.55
CA SER A 32 -11.47 -11.82 -6.68
C SER A 32 -12.81 -12.54 -6.51
N LEU A 33 -13.14 -13.05 -5.33
CA LEU A 33 -14.44 -13.65 -5.05
C LEU A 33 -15.56 -12.60 -5.08
N GLY A 34 -15.33 -11.41 -4.51
CA GLY A 34 -16.30 -10.31 -4.57
C GLY A 34 -16.58 -9.83 -6.00
N PHE A 35 -15.61 -9.92 -6.91
CA PHE A 35 -15.84 -9.67 -8.34
C PHE A 35 -16.66 -10.79 -8.99
N VAL A 36 -16.33 -12.05 -8.73
CA VAL A 36 -17.07 -13.22 -9.27
C VAL A 36 -18.53 -13.22 -8.82
N HIS A 37 -18.81 -12.87 -7.58
CA HIS A 37 -20.17 -12.82 -7.05
C HIS A 37 -20.93 -11.53 -7.41
N GLY A 38 -20.27 -10.55 -8.05
CA GLY A 38 -20.89 -9.27 -8.39
C GLY A 38 -21.15 -8.34 -7.19
N GLU A 39 -20.52 -8.61 -6.05
CA GLU A 39 -20.69 -7.84 -4.80
C GLU A 39 -19.89 -6.53 -4.80
N LEU A 40 -18.83 -6.46 -5.61
CA LEU A 40 -17.92 -5.31 -5.70
C LEU A 40 -17.94 -4.64 -7.09
N PRO A 41 -19.11 -4.21 -7.62
CA PRO A 41 -19.23 -3.79 -9.02
C PRO A 41 -18.43 -2.53 -9.35
N HIS A 42 -18.21 -1.63 -8.39
CA HIS A 42 -17.40 -0.43 -8.59
C HIS A 42 -15.91 -0.73 -8.64
N LEU A 43 -15.41 -1.57 -7.72
CA LEU A 43 -14.01 -2.00 -7.72
C LEU A 43 -13.68 -2.86 -8.95
N ALA A 44 -14.61 -3.72 -9.39
CA ALA A 44 -14.44 -4.48 -10.62
C ALA A 44 -14.28 -3.58 -11.86
N LYS A 45 -15.06 -2.49 -11.95
CA LYS A 45 -14.89 -1.48 -13.02
C LYS A 45 -13.54 -0.78 -12.92
N LEU A 46 -13.10 -0.39 -11.73
CA LEU A 46 -11.79 0.23 -11.53
C LEU A 46 -10.64 -0.71 -11.92
N ALA A 47 -10.76 -1.99 -11.62
CA ALA A 47 -9.79 -3.01 -12.02
C ALA A 47 -9.74 -3.20 -13.56
N ALA A 48 -10.90 -3.22 -14.22
CA ALA A 48 -11.02 -3.46 -15.65
C ALA A 48 -10.59 -2.27 -16.52
N TYR A 49 -10.91 -1.04 -16.11
CA TYR A 49 -10.61 0.18 -16.88
C TYR A 49 -9.41 0.98 -16.33
N GLY A 50 -8.88 0.57 -15.19
CA GLY A 50 -7.69 1.16 -14.56
C GLY A 50 -6.53 0.16 -14.55
N HIS A 51 -5.95 -0.04 -13.37
CA HIS A 51 -4.87 -1.00 -13.15
C HIS A 51 -5.20 -1.90 -11.96
N TYR A 52 -4.97 -3.19 -12.12
CA TYR A 52 -5.09 -4.19 -11.07
C TYR A 52 -3.91 -5.16 -11.15
N GLY A 53 -3.28 -5.42 -10.01
CA GLY A 53 -2.08 -6.23 -9.93
C GLY A 53 -1.70 -6.54 -8.49
N LEU A 54 -0.66 -7.35 -8.32
CA LEU A 54 -0.14 -7.75 -7.02
C LEU A 54 1.16 -7.01 -6.69
N ALA A 55 1.29 -6.63 -5.43
CA ALA A 55 2.51 -6.09 -4.85
C ALA A 55 2.96 -6.99 -3.69
N ARG A 56 4.27 -6.97 -3.41
CA ARG A 56 4.82 -7.67 -2.24
C ARG A 56 4.80 -6.73 -1.05
N GLY A 57 4.20 -7.17 0.04
CA GLY A 57 4.34 -6.51 1.33
C GLY A 57 5.76 -6.68 1.90
N ALA A 58 6.09 -5.82 2.86
CA ALA A 58 7.28 -5.97 3.68
C ALA A 58 7.15 -7.20 4.61
N LEU A 59 8.30 -7.78 4.96
CA LEU A 59 8.40 -8.83 5.98
C LEU A 59 9.11 -8.30 7.23
N PRO A 60 8.64 -8.66 8.45
CA PRO A 60 7.44 -9.46 8.73
C PRO A 60 6.16 -8.73 8.29
N SER A 61 5.13 -9.49 7.89
CA SER A 61 3.88 -8.95 7.33
C SER A 61 2.95 -8.38 8.40
N PHE A 62 3.50 -7.56 9.30
CA PHE A 62 2.76 -6.85 10.34
C PHE A 62 2.23 -5.52 9.82
N THR A 63 1.10 -5.10 10.40
CA THR A 63 0.41 -3.86 10.07
C THR A 63 1.34 -2.65 10.17
N ASN A 64 2.04 -2.47 11.30
CA ASN A 64 2.87 -1.28 11.51
C ASN A 64 4.08 -1.23 10.56
N VAL A 65 4.74 -2.36 10.33
CA VAL A 65 5.84 -2.51 9.37
C VAL A 65 5.42 -2.08 7.97
N ASN A 66 4.27 -2.58 7.50
CA ASN A 66 3.78 -2.28 6.16
C ASN A 66 3.22 -0.86 6.02
N ASN A 67 2.47 -0.36 7.00
CA ASN A 67 1.95 1.01 6.99
C ASN A 67 3.09 2.03 6.95
N CYS A 68 4.12 1.85 7.78
CA CYS A 68 5.31 2.71 7.76
C CYS A 68 6.03 2.63 6.41
N ALA A 69 6.20 1.44 5.84
CA ALA A 69 6.82 1.28 4.52
C ALA A 69 6.05 2.00 3.40
N MET A 70 4.71 1.95 3.41
CA MET A 70 3.89 2.63 2.39
C MET A 70 3.94 4.16 2.50
N VAL A 71 3.82 4.73 3.71
CA VAL A 71 3.78 6.20 3.88
C VAL A 71 5.14 6.85 3.68
N THR A 72 6.23 6.11 3.90
CA THR A 72 7.60 6.59 3.69
C THR A 72 8.14 6.23 2.30
N GLY A 73 7.59 5.22 1.65
CA GLY A 73 8.09 4.70 0.38
C GLY A 73 9.43 3.96 0.49
N THR A 74 9.79 3.44 1.67
CA THR A 74 11.05 2.75 1.96
C THR A 74 10.86 1.41 2.68
N PRO A 75 11.84 0.48 2.61
CA PRO A 75 11.75 -0.81 3.31
C PRO A 75 11.91 -0.68 4.84
N PRO A 76 11.55 -1.72 5.62
CA PRO A 76 11.64 -1.71 7.08
C PRO A 76 13.02 -1.29 7.62
N SER A 77 14.10 -1.72 6.95
CA SER A 77 15.48 -1.35 7.30
C SER A 77 15.77 0.15 7.27
N GLU A 78 15.00 0.92 6.51
CA GLU A 78 15.11 2.38 6.45
C GLU A 78 14.07 3.08 7.34
N THR A 79 12.88 2.48 7.50
CA THR A 79 11.84 3.03 8.39
C THR A 79 12.18 2.88 9.88
N GLY A 80 13.01 1.89 10.24
CA GLY A 80 13.28 1.49 11.62
C GLY A 80 12.16 0.70 12.29
N ILE A 81 11.02 0.49 11.63
CA ILE A 81 9.86 -0.23 12.19
C ILE A 81 9.86 -1.67 11.69
N GLY A 82 10.43 -2.57 12.49
CA GLY A 82 10.47 -4.02 12.22
C GLY A 82 9.37 -4.84 12.92
N GLY A 83 8.60 -4.22 13.81
CA GLY A 83 7.57 -4.89 14.60
C GLY A 83 7.02 -3.97 15.69
N ASN A 84 6.21 -4.50 16.61
CA ASN A 84 5.51 -3.67 17.61
C ASN A 84 6.38 -3.26 18.80
N TYR A 85 7.45 -3.99 19.07
CA TYR A 85 8.38 -3.72 20.16
C TYR A 85 9.77 -4.24 19.79
N ILE A 86 10.78 -3.72 20.49
CA ILE A 86 12.15 -4.22 20.46
C ILE A 86 12.53 -4.69 21.86
N LEU A 87 13.44 -5.65 21.94
CA LEU A 87 14.12 -6.00 23.18
C LEU A 87 15.48 -5.31 23.14
N ASP A 88 15.76 -4.46 24.13
CA ASP A 88 17.06 -3.83 24.35
C ASP A 88 17.80 -4.64 25.43
N PRO A 89 18.85 -5.41 25.09
CA PRO A 89 19.52 -6.34 26.01
C PRO A 89 20.25 -5.68 27.19
#